data_AF-A0A7C2ZLD3-F1
#
_entry.id   AF-A0A7C2ZLD3-F1
#
_cell.length_a   1.000
_cell.length_b   1.000
_cell.length_c   1.000
_cell.angle_alpha   90.00
_cell.angle_beta   90.00
_cell.angle_gamma   90.00
#
_symmetry.space_group_name_H-M   'P 1'
#
loop_
_entity.id
_entity.type
_entity.pdbx_description
1 polymer ?
#
loop_
_entity_poly.entity_id
_entity_poly.type
_entity_poly.pdbx_seq_one_letter_code
_entity_poly.pdbx_strand_id
1 'polypeptide(L)'
;RAIGLPLPPLQGKLAGMAMRVPVPDVSIVDLVVQVEKQTSRDEVNEAFIEASQNELKGILACSDEPLVSVDYIGNPHSAIVDLQYTNVIEGSLVKVLAWYDNEYGFSHRLMELTSMVGKSVT
;
A
#
# COMPACT_ATOMS: atom_id res chain seq x y z
N ARG A 1 10.48 12.81 0.24
CA ARG A 1 11.63 12.76 1.19
C ARG A 1 11.56 11.58 2.16
N ALA A 2 10.39 11.15 2.66
CA ALA A 2 10.30 10.11 3.69
C ALA A 2 10.45 8.64 3.21
N ILE A 3 10.05 8.30 1.98
CA ILE A 3 9.98 6.89 1.52
C ILE A 3 11.37 6.20 1.46
N GLY A 4 12.44 6.93 1.16
CA GLY A 4 13.80 6.36 1.04
C GLY A 4 14.56 6.20 2.36
N LEU A 5 14.08 6.77 3.47
CA LEU A 5 14.75 6.67 4.78
C LEU A 5 14.62 5.27 5.43
N PRO A 6 13.43 4.64 5.45
CA PRO A 6 13.30 3.28 6.00
C PRO A 6 13.78 2.19 5.04
N LEU A 7 13.98 2.50 3.75
CA LEU A 7 14.35 1.55 2.70
C LEU A 7 15.60 2.04 1.94
N PRO A 8 16.82 1.82 2.49
CA PRO A 8 18.07 2.30 1.88
C PRO A 8 18.25 1.95 0.40
N PRO A 9 17.87 0.75 -0.11
CA PRO A 9 17.98 0.42 -1.53
C PRO A 9 17.12 1.29 -2.47
N LEU A 10 16.12 2.01 -1.94
CA LEU A 10 15.21 2.88 -2.68
C LEU A 10 15.56 4.37 -2.57
N GLN A 11 16.66 4.71 -1.88
CA GLN A 11 17.09 6.09 -1.72
C GLN A 11 17.36 6.74 -3.08
N GLY A 12 16.69 7.86 -3.34
CA GLY A 12 16.79 8.59 -4.62
C GLY A 12 16.04 7.95 -5.79
N LYS A 13 15.44 6.78 -5.63
CA LYS A 13 14.69 6.08 -6.69
C LYS A 13 13.20 6.42 -6.74
N LEU A 14 12.65 6.93 -5.63
CA LEU A 14 11.23 7.28 -5.52
C LEU A 14 11.05 8.78 -5.26
N ALA A 15 10.16 9.38 -6.05
CA ALA A 15 9.64 10.72 -5.88
C ALA A 15 8.11 10.67 -5.90
N GLY A 16 7.46 11.72 -5.41
CA GLY A 16 6.00 11.75 -5.37
C GLY A 16 5.45 13.14 -5.09
N MET A 17 4.16 13.27 -5.33
CA MET A 17 3.36 14.44 -5.00
C MET A 17 2.08 13.97 -4.29
N ALA A 18 1.30 14.92 -3.77
CA ALA A 18 -0.04 14.64 -3.25
C ALA A 18 -1.01 15.63 -3.89
N MET A 19 -2.18 15.11 -4.28
CA MET A 19 -3.31 15.92 -4.73
C MET A 19 -4.42 15.83 -3.71
N ARG A 20 -5.01 16.97 -3.35
CA ARG A 20 -6.14 17.04 -2.42
C ARG A 20 -7.44 17.04 -3.19
N VAL A 21 -8.40 16.26 -2.71
CA VAL A 21 -9.75 16.13 -3.24
C VAL A 21 -10.76 16.39 -2.11
N PRO A 22 -12.00 16.80 -2.40
CA PRO A 22 -13.00 17.12 -1.39
C PRO A 22 -13.66 15.86 -0.81
N VAL A 23 -12.86 14.95 -0.27
CA VAL A 23 -13.29 13.73 0.41
C VAL A 23 -12.80 13.83 1.87
N PRO A 24 -13.65 13.61 2.88
CA PRO A 24 -13.29 13.87 4.27
C PRO A 24 -12.25 12.89 4.81
N ASP A 25 -12.27 11.65 4.33
CA ASP A 25 -11.40 10.58 4.78
C ASP A 25 -11.19 9.56 3.66
N VAL A 26 -10.24 8.65 3.87
CA VAL A 26 -9.69 7.69 2.92
C VAL A 26 -8.89 8.38 1.82
N SER A 27 -7.70 7.82 1.59
CA SER A 27 -6.76 8.24 0.57
C SER A 27 -6.36 7.06 -0.31
N ILE A 28 -5.74 7.36 -1.44
CA ILE A 28 -5.23 6.34 -2.37
C ILE A 28 -3.78 6.68 -2.75
N VAL A 29 -2.93 5.66 -2.76
CA VAL A 29 -1.61 5.72 -3.38
C VAL A 29 -1.73 5.30 -4.83
N ASP A 30 -1.22 6.14 -5.71
CA ASP A 30 -0.97 5.81 -7.11
C ASP A 30 0.54 5.63 -7.32
N LEU A 31 0.98 4.38 -7.41
CA LEU A 31 2.39 4.03 -7.55
C LEU A 31 2.68 3.60 -8.98
N VAL A 32 3.55 4.36 -9.66
CA VAL A 32 4.09 4.00 -10.97
C VAL A 32 5.59 3.78 -10.84
N VAL A 33 6.07 2.59 -11.22
CA VAL A 33 7.48 2.19 -11.07
C VAL A 33 7.98 1.39 -12.27
N GLN A 34 9.24 1.59 -12.61
CA GLN A 34 9.96 0.72 -13.53
C GLN A 34 10.59 -0.44 -12.75
N VAL A 35 10.24 -1.67 -13.09
CA VAL A 35 10.83 -2.88 -12.50
C VAL A 35 11.91 -3.47 -13.41
N GLU A 36 12.90 -4.12 -12.81
CA GLU A 36 14.03 -4.72 -13.54
C GLU A 36 13.65 -6.07 -14.19
N LYS A 37 12.81 -6.85 -13.51
CA LYS A 37 12.33 -8.15 -14.01
C LYS A 37 11.07 -7.91 -14.84
N GLN A 38 11.06 -8.46 -16.06
CA GLN A 38 9.86 -8.52 -16.89
C GLN A 38 8.74 -9.24 -16.14
N THR A 39 7.54 -8.66 -16.19
CA THR A 39 6.39 -9.13 -15.42
C THR A 39 5.07 -8.88 -16.15
N SER A 40 3.99 -9.41 -15.58
CA SER A 40 2.62 -9.28 -16.03
C SER A 40 1.71 -8.79 -14.91
N ARG A 41 0.50 -8.36 -15.27
CA ARG A 41 -0.52 -7.97 -14.28
C ARG A 41 -0.77 -9.08 -13.26
N ASP A 42 -0.87 -10.31 -13.72
CA ASP A 42 -1.22 -11.46 -12.88
C ASP A 42 -0.10 -11.76 -11.88
N GLU A 43 1.16 -11.76 -12.32
CA GLU A 43 2.31 -11.95 -11.42
C GLU A 43 2.43 -10.83 -10.37
N VAL A 44 2.15 -9.57 -10.75
CA VAL A 44 2.14 -8.45 -9.80
C VAL A 44 1.03 -8.63 -8.77
N ASN A 45 -0.18 -8.98 -9.23
CA ASN A 45 -1.32 -9.23 -8.35
C ASN A 45 -1.07 -10.41 -7.41
N GLU A 46 -0.54 -11.53 -7.92
CA GLU A 46 -0.17 -12.71 -7.14
C GLU A 46 0.86 -12.37 -6.06
N ALA A 47 1.87 -11.56 -6.37
CA ALA A 47 2.86 -11.13 -5.39
C ALA A 47 2.23 -10.32 -4.22
N PHE A 48 1.28 -9.44 -4.50
CA PHE A 48 0.55 -8.71 -3.45
C PHE A 48 -0.38 -9.61 -2.65
N ILE A 49 -1.07 -10.54 -3.31
CA ILE A 49 -1.94 -11.52 -2.65
C ILE A 49 -1.11 -12.39 -1.70
N GLU A 50 0.01 -12.94 -2.17
CA GLU A 50 0.91 -13.76 -1.37
C GLU A 50 1.42 -12.98 -0.16
N ALA A 51 1.90 -11.75 -0.35
CA ALA A 51 2.37 -10.91 0.75
C ALA A 51 1.27 -10.61 1.78
N SER A 52 0.04 -10.35 1.32
CA SER A 52 -1.12 -10.07 2.18
C SER A 52 -1.56 -11.28 3.02
N GLN A 53 -1.27 -12.49 2.56
CA GLN A 53 -1.60 -13.73 3.27
C GLN A 53 -0.49 -14.20 4.21
N ASN A 54 0.74 -13.68 4.02
CA ASN A 54 1.94 -14.12 4.71
C ASN A 54 2.58 -13.00 5.55
N GLU A 55 3.72 -12.48 5.11
CA GLU A 55 4.58 -11.58 5.90
C GLU A 55 3.94 -10.22 6.19
N LEU A 56 2.95 -9.80 5.39
CA LEU A 56 2.19 -8.56 5.61
C LEU A 56 0.74 -8.83 6.04
N LYS A 57 0.43 -10.03 6.55
CA LYS A 57 -0.91 -10.36 7.03
C LYS A 57 -1.39 -9.40 8.11
N GLY A 58 -2.58 -8.81 7.89
CA GLY A 58 -3.18 -7.79 8.77
C GLY A 58 -2.60 -6.38 8.62
N ILE A 59 -1.62 -6.20 7.73
CA ILE A 59 -1.02 -4.91 7.36
C ILE A 59 -1.41 -4.57 5.92
N LEU A 60 -1.23 -5.50 4.99
CA LEU A 60 -1.62 -5.38 3.59
C LEU A 60 -2.87 -6.23 3.33
N ALA A 61 -3.80 -5.71 2.55
CA ALA A 61 -4.89 -6.48 1.97
C ALA A 61 -4.94 -6.27 0.45
N CYS A 62 -5.72 -7.10 -0.23
CA CYS A 62 -6.03 -6.96 -1.65
C CYS A 62 -7.55 -7.04 -1.84
N SER A 63 -8.08 -6.31 -2.82
CA SER A 63 -9.48 -6.36 -3.21
C SER A 63 -9.60 -6.46 -4.74
N ASP A 64 -10.47 -7.34 -5.22
CA ASP A 64 -10.91 -7.42 -6.62
C ASP A 64 -12.37 -6.94 -6.79
N GLU A 65 -12.98 -6.42 -5.73
CA GLU A 65 -14.33 -5.88 -5.73
C GLU A 65 -14.35 -4.45 -6.28
N PRO A 66 -15.41 -4.03 -6.98
CA PRO A 66 -15.53 -2.68 -7.55
C PRO A 66 -15.92 -1.64 -6.48
N LEU A 67 -15.04 -1.45 -5.49
CA LEU A 67 -15.23 -0.56 -4.34
C LEU A 67 -14.77 0.88 -4.63
N VAL A 68 -15.24 1.80 -3.79
CA VAL A 68 -14.85 3.22 -3.79
C VAL A 68 -14.33 3.66 -2.43
N SER A 69 -13.88 4.91 -2.31
CA SER A 69 -13.20 5.40 -1.09
C SER A 69 -13.99 5.16 0.21
N VAL A 70 -15.31 5.35 0.19
CA VAL A 70 -16.14 5.27 1.41
C VAL A 70 -16.22 3.84 1.98
N ASP A 71 -16.01 2.83 1.13
CA ASP A 71 -16.07 1.42 1.53
C ASP A 71 -14.87 1.02 2.42
N TYR A 72 -13.82 1.85 2.44
CA TYR A 72 -12.60 1.64 3.23
C TYR A 72 -12.56 2.42 4.55
N ILE A 73 -13.60 3.21 4.87
CA ILE A 73 -13.65 3.94 6.15
C ILE A 73 -13.65 2.95 7.30
N GLY A 74 -12.75 3.16 8.27
CA GLY A 74 -12.56 2.28 9.43
C GLY A 74 -11.79 1.00 9.14
N ASN A 75 -11.20 0.86 7.94
CA ASN A 75 -10.38 -0.30 7.61
C ASN A 75 -9.00 -0.20 8.31
N PRO A 76 -8.58 -1.22 9.09
CA PRO A 76 -7.33 -1.15 9.87
C PRO A 76 -6.06 -1.49 9.07
N HIS A 77 -6.19 -1.90 7.80
CA HIS A 77 -5.01 -2.21 6.98
C HIS A 77 -4.28 -0.93 6.59
N SER A 78 -2.95 -1.02 6.48
CA SER A 78 -2.10 0.09 6.06
C SER A 78 -2.21 0.38 4.57
N ALA A 79 -2.57 -0.64 3.78
CA ALA A 79 -2.78 -0.55 2.34
C ALA A 79 -3.71 -1.69 1.89
N ILE A 80 -4.63 -1.37 0.99
CA ILE A 80 -5.50 -2.33 0.31
C ILE A 80 -5.30 -2.17 -1.19
N VAL A 81 -4.61 -3.13 -1.81
CA VAL A 81 -4.29 -3.11 -3.25
C VAL A 81 -5.55 -3.38 -4.06
N ASP A 82 -5.82 -2.51 -5.02
CA ASP A 82 -6.92 -2.66 -5.96
C ASP A 82 -6.46 -3.47 -7.18
N LEU A 83 -6.79 -4.76 -7.17
CA LEU A 83 -6.35 -5.74 -8.16
C LEU A 83 -6.96 -5.47 -9.54
N GLN A 84 -8.06 -4.71 -9.61
CA GLN A 84 -8.71 -4.37 -10.87
C GLN A 84 -7.91 -3.33 -11.67
N TYR A 85 -7.18 -2.44 -10.97
CA TYR A 85 -6.45 -1.33 -11.58
C TYR A 85 -4.93 -1.56 -11.73
N THR A 86 -4.41 -2.71 -11.32
CA THR A 86 -3.02 -3.09 -11.65
C THR A 86 -2.82 -3.11 -13.16
N ASN A 87 -1.81 -2.38 -13.62
CA ASN A 87 -1.46 -2.30 -15.03
C ASN A 87 0.04 -2.48 -15.24
N VAL A 88 0.42 -3.13 -16.34
CA VAL A 88 1.81 -3.34 -16.73
C VAL A 88 1.97 -2.98 -18.20
N ILE A 89 2.81 -1.99 -18.46
CA ILE A 89 3.12 -1.49 -19.80
C ILE A 89 4.52 -1.99 -20.19
N GLU A 90 4.63 -2.55 -21.40
CA GLU A 90 5.89 -3.08 -21.95
C GLU A 90 6.62 -4.04 -20.98
N GLY A 91 5.82 -4.80 -20.23
CA GLY A 91 6.24 -5.81 -19.27
C GLY A 91 7.09 -5.32 -18.08
N SER A 92 7.30 -4.01 -17.93
CA SER A 92 8.25 -3.51 -16.93
C SER A 92 7.91 -2.14 -16.31
N LEU A 93 6.98 -1.39 -16.91
CA LEU A 93 6.40 -0.20 -16.27
C LEU A 93 5.11 -0.59 -15.58
N VAL A 94 5.16 -0.70 -14.26
CA VAL A 94 4.06 -1.19 -13.42
C VAL A 94 3.35 -0.01 -12.76
N LYS A 95 2.01 -0.03 -12.78
CA LYS A 95 1.13 0.86 -12.03
C LYS A 95 0.29 0.04 -11.06
N VAL A 96 0.24 0.47 -9.80
CA VAL A 96 -0.59 -0.14 -8.74
C VAL A 96 -1.32 0.97 -8.00
N LEU A 97 -2.59 0.72 -7.69
CA LEU A 97 -3.38 1.56 -6.80
C LEU A 97 -3.57 0.85 -5.46
N ALA A 98 -3.42 1.59 -4.36
CA ALA A 98 -3.68 1.05 -3.03
C ALA A 98 -4.45 2.06 -2.17
N TRP A 99 -5.62 1.66 -1.70
CA TRP A 99 -6.45 2.42 -0.78
C TRP A 99 -5.89 2.34 0.63
N TYR A 100 -6.13 3.37 1.42
CA TYR A 100 -5.89 3.34 2.86
C TYR A 100 -6.74 4.39 3.56
N ASP A 101 -7.30 4.01 4.70
CA ASP A 101 -7.85 4.97 5.64
C ASP A 101 -6.66 5.68 6.32
N ASN A 102 -6.47 6.96 5.98
CA ASN A 102 -5.36 7.75 6.46
C ASN A 102 -5.46 8.11 7.94
N GLU A 103 -6.64 7.99 8.56
CA GLU A 103 -6.83 8.21 9.99
C GLU A 103 -6.77 6.87 10.76
N TYR A 104 -7.61 5.91 10.38
CA TYR A 104 -7.82 4.67 11.10
C TYR A 104 -6.67 3.67 10.93
N GLY A 105 -6.23 3.44 9.69
CA GLY A 105 -5.12 2.52 9.40
C GLY A 105 -3.81 2.97 10.08
N PHE A 106 -3.52 4.28 10.03
CA PHE A 106 -2.36 4.85 10.72
C PHE A 106 -2.47 4.72 12.24
N SER A 107 -3.63 5.08 12.81
CA SER A 107 -3.90 4.96 14.26
C SER A 107 -3.75 3.52 14.75
N HIS A 108 -4.23 2.55 13.97
CA HIS A 108 -4.09 1.13 14.28
C HIS A 108 -2.63 0.68 14.33
N ARG A 109 -1.82 1.08 13.34
CA ARG A 109 -0.37 0.79 13.33
C ARG A 109 0.37 1.43 14.49
N LEU A 110 0.00 2.66 14.87
CA LEU A 110 0.58 3.34 16.03
C LEU A 110 0.27 2.60 17.33
N MET A 111 -0.96 2.12 17.50
CA MET A 111 -1.35 1.30 18.65
C MET A 111 -0.53 0.00 18.72
N GLU A 112 -0.40 -0.72 17.61
CA GLU A 112 0.41 -1.95 17.54
C GLU A 112 1.88 -1.68 17.89
N LEU A 113 2.48 -0.65 17.29
CA LEU A 113 3.86 -0.24 17.59
C LEU A 113 4.04 0.09 19.07
N THR A 114 3.09 0.83 19.66
CA THR A 114 3.11 1.18 21.08
C THR A 114 3.07 -0.08 21.95
N SER A 115 2.22 -1.06 21.62
CA SER A 115 2.16 -2.35 22.31
C SER A 115 3.47 -3.12 22.20
N MET A 116 4.08 -3.16 21.02
CA MET A 116 5.37 -3.82 20.80
C MET A 116 6.49 -3.19 21.64
N VAL A 117 6.60 -1.86 21.64
CA VAL A 117 7.60 -1.14 22.43
C VAL A 117 7.34 -1.36 23.93
N GLY A 118 6.09 -1.27 24.39
CA GLY A 118 5.74 -1.53 25.78
C GLY A 118 6.18 -2.92 26.25
N LYS A 119 5.93 -3.96 25.44
CA LYS A 119 6.38 -5.34 25.72
C LYS A 119 7.90 -5.49 25.72
N SER A 120 8.64 -4.65 25.01
CA SER A 120 10.11 -4.72 24.95
C SER A 120 10.82 -4.08 26.17
N VAL A 121 10.10 -3.26 26.94
CA VAL A 121 10.63 -2.56 28.13
C VAL A 121 10.27 -3.30 29.43
N THR A 122 9.43 -4.35 29.35
CA THR A 122 9.05 -5.21 30.48
C THR A 122 9.73 -6.57 30.37
#